data_AF-A0A8S3SWX0-F1
#
_entry.id   AF-A0A8S3SWX0-F1
#
_cell.length_a   1.000
_cell.length_b   1.000
_cell.length_c   1.000
_cell.angle_alpha   90.00
_cell.angle_beta   90.00
_cell.angle_gamma   90.00
#
_symmetry.space_group_name_H-M   'P 1'
#
loop_
_entity.id
_entity.type
_entity.pdbx_description
1 polymer ?
#
loop_
_entity_poly.entity_id
_entity_poly.type
_entity_poly.pdbx_seq_one_letter_code
_entity_poly.pdbx_strand_id
1 'polypeptide(L)'
;MSSPSSINSGKRRMRTNNPTPTKREDKLHVSRTDVMDQQYIYVSSHTAEAVHTLLSQFTISDEDIQKIADAVKSNIITDITNLIRSHTEPLLDQIDQLKYENKILEKISHRVGKLSDPDVNSDPKHRQIIVRLSEPGVKFRILKCRKHLKENANFKSVYINEDLTMLRNNILYHCRKLLKKNKIKQLWTTNGKICTLDKHDQYYDVTTTSRFVQAVDKLDPSYTTPDGR
;
A
#
# COMPACT_ATOMS: atom_id res chain seq x y z
N MET A 1 -2.28 9.81 -41.98
CA MET A 1 -2.67 11.01 -41.23
C MET A 1 -3.80 10.63 -40.30
N SER A 2 -3.50 10.34 -39.03
CA SER A 2 -4.52 10.02 -38.01
C SER A 2 -3.97 10.47 -36.66
N SER A 3 -4.71 11.38 -36.03
CA SER A 3 -4.32 12.21 -34.90
C SER A 3 -4.27 11.43 -33.56
N PRO A 4 -3.45 11.87 -32.58
CA PRO A 4 -3.43 11.27 -31.25
C PRO A 4 -4.51 11.88 -30.35
N SER A 5 -5.32 11.00 -29.74
CA SER A 5 -6.30 11.32 -28.71
C SER A 5 -5.61 11.61 -27.37
N SER A 6 -5.69 12.87 -26.93
CA SER A 6 -5.18 13.37 -25.66
C SER A 6 -6.08 12.95 -24.50
N ILE A 7 -5.56 12.15 -23.57
CA ILE A 7 -6.25 11.78 -22.33
C ILE A 7 -5.86 12.79 -21.25
N ASN A 8 -6.83 13.63 -20.92
CA ASN A 8 -6.75 14.71 -19.95
C ASN A 8 -6.86 14.13 -18.52
N SER A 9 -5.81 14.19 -17.71
CA SER A 9 -5.80 13.72 -16.32
C SER A 9 -6.42 14.78 -15.39
N GLY A 10 -7.75 14.77 -15.34
CA GLY A 10 -8.53 15.59 -14.41
C GLY A 10 -8.24 15.24 -12.96
N LYS A 11 -7.45 16.09 -12.28
CA LYS A 11 -7.37 16.13 -10.81
C LYS A 11 -8.71 16.59 -10.24
N ARG A 12 -9.60 15.64 -9.97
CA ARG A 12 -10.89 15.86 -9.31
C ARG A 12 -10.62 16.08 -7.81
N ARG A 13 -10.44 17.34 -7.41
CA ARG A 13 -10.47 17.75 -5.99
C ARG A 13 -11.86 17.44 -5.43
N MET A 14 -11.95 16.49 -4.50
CA MET A 14 -13.15 16.28 -3.68
C MET A 14 -13.34 17.53 -2.80
N ARG A 15 -14.32 18.36 -3.15
CA ARG A 15 -14.82 19.45 -2.31
C ARG A 15 -15.63 18.80 -1.19
N THR A 16 -15.16 18.92 0.05
CA THR A 16 -15.95 18.60 1.24
C THR A 16 -16.96 19.71 1.46
N ASN A 17 -18.20 19.46 1.08
CA ASN A 17 -19.32 20.34 1.40
C ASN A 17 -19.67 20.17 2.88
N ASN A 18 -19.15 21.05 3.74
CA ASN A 18 -19.65 21.20 5.10
C ASN A 18 -21.03 21.87 5.03
N PRO A 19 -22.11 21.23 5.51
CA PRO A 19 -23.41 21.87 5.57
C PRO A 19 -23.39 22.99 6.62
N THR A 20 -23.70 24.20 6.16
CA THR A 20 -23.92 25.37 7.01
C THR A 20 -25.20 25.17 7.83
N PRO A 21 -25.20 25.41 9.16
CA PRO A 21 -26.41 25.30 9.95
C PRO A 21 -27.33 26.49 9.64
N THR A 22 -28.36 26.24 8.84
CA THR A 22 -29.48 27.18 8.64
C THR A 22 -30.27 27.28 9.94
N LYS A 23 -30.11 28.38 10.66
CA LYS A 23 -31.05 28.82 11.71
C LYS A 23 -32.41 29.07 11.05
N ARG A 24 -33.34 28.13 11.17
CA ARG A 24 -34.77 28.38 10.95
C ARG A 24 -35.32 29.01 12.22
N GLU A 25 -35.55 30.32 12.17
CA GLU A 25 -36.43 31.00 13.11
C GLU A 25 -37.88 30.71 12.67
N ASP A 26 -38.48 29.69 13.27
CA ASP A 26 -39.92 29.50 13.17
C ASP A 26 -40.60 30.57 14.03
N LYS A 27 -41.02 31.65 13.37
CA LYS A 27 -41.97 32.62 13.93
C LYS A 27 -43.31 31.92 14.10
N LEU A 28 -43.53 31.35 15.28
CA LEU A 28 -44.85 30.90 15.73
C LEU A 28 -45.79 32.10 15.80
N HIS A 29 -46.72 32.15 14.86
CA HIS A 29 -47.85 33.06 14.85
C HIS A 29 -48.76 32.68 16.02
N VAL A 30 -48.78 33.50 17.07
CA VAL A 30 -49.70 33.36 18.20
C VAL A 30 -51.09 33.74 17.73
N SER A 31 -51.87 32.74 17.31
CA SER A 31 -53.29 32.86 17.04
C SER A 31 -54.03 33.14 18.34
N ARG A 32 -54.62 34.33 18.37
CA ARG A 32 -55.69 34.84 19.25
C ARG A 32 -56.47 33.71 19.96
N THR A 33 -56.38 33.70 21.28
CA THR A 33 -57.17 32.85 22.17
C THR A 33 -58.65 33.20 22.06
N ASP A 34 -59.45 32.29 21.50
CA ASP A 34 -60.89 32.27 21.73
C ASP A 34 -61.13 31.93 23.19
N VAL A 35 -61.76 32.88 23.89
CA VAL A 35 -62.25 32.74 25.26
C VAL A 35 -63.40 31.74 25.21
N MET A 36 -63.08 30.46 25.42
CA MET A 36 -64.07 29.41 25.65
C MET A 36 -64.71 29.64 27.01
N ASP A 37 -66.04 29.80 27.02
CA ASP A 37 -66.87 29.84 28.22
C ASP A 37 -66.52 28.67 29.14
N GLN A 38 -65.92 28.98 30.30
CA GLN A 38 -65.66 28.01 31.35
C GLN A 38 -66.99 27.62 32.00
N GLN A 39 -67.62 26.55 31.49
CA GLN A 39 -68.60 25.79 32.26
C GLN A 39 -67.85 25.06 33.38
N TYR A 40 -67.93 25.60 34.59
CA TYR A 40 -67.43 24.93 35.79
C TYR A 40 -68.29 23.70 36.08
N ILE A 41 -67.76 22.50 35.82
CA ILE A 41 -68.32 21.25 36.32
C ILE A 41 -67.98 21.16 37.80
N TYR A 42 -68.99 21.30 38.66
CA TYR A 42 -68.82 21.16 40.10
C TYR A 42 -68.71 19.67 40.45
N VAL A 43 -67.48 19.20 40.58
CA VAL A 43 -67.16 17.82 40.98
C VAL A 43 -67.27 17.74 42.50
N SER A 44 -68.14 16.86 43.01
CA SER A 44 -68.33 16.63 44.44
C SER A 44 -67.01 16.26 45.14
N SER A 45 -66.80 16.71 46.38
CA SER A 45 -65.58 16.47 47.14
C SER A 45 -65.23 14.99 47.30
N HIS A 46 -66.25 14.11 47.33
CA HIS A 46 -66.06 12.65 47.41
C HIS A 46 -65.55 12.03 46.10
N THR A 47 -65.86 12.64 44.96
CA THR A 47 -65.31 12.20 43.66
C THR A 47 -63.88 12.68 43.45
N ALA A 48 -63.46 13.79 44.07
CA ALA A 48 -62.09 14.28 43.98
C ALA A 48 -61.07 13.37 44.70
N GLU A 49 -61.42 12.84 45.88
CA GLU A 49 -60.54 11.91 46.62
C GLU A 49 -60.42 10.54 45.92
N ALA A 50 -61.52 10.03 45.35
CA ALA A 50 -61.49 8.81 44.56
C ALA A 50 -60.63 8.97 43.29
N VAL A 51 -60.74 10.13 42.62
CA VAL A 51 -59.92 10.47 41.46
C VAL A 51 -58.45 10.64 41.85
N HIS A 52 -58.13 11.29 42.98
CA HIS A 52 -56.75 11.46 43.44
C HIS A 52 -56.11 10.11 43.82
N THR A 53 -56.85 9.24 44.51
CA THR A 53 -56.38 7.89 44.86
C THR A 53 -56.15 7.04 43.62
N LEU A 54 -57.06 7.11 42.64
CA LEU A 54 -56.86 6.44 41.35
C LEU A 54 -55.66 7.02 40.60
N LEU A 55 -55.54 8.34 40.50
CA LEU A 55 -54.42 9.00 39.84
C LEU A 55 -53.07 8.66 40.50
N SER A 56 -53.04 8.56 41.83
CA SER A 56 -51.88 8.11 42.60
C SER A 56 -51.47 6.66 42.29
N GLN A 57 -52.41 5.79 41.91
CA GLN A 57 -52.09 4.43 41.46
C GLN A 57 -51.52 4.40 40.03
N PHE A 58 -51.65 5.50 39.27
CA PHE A 58 -51.14 5.63 37.90
C PHE A 58 -49.94 6.57 37.77
N THR A 59 -49.44 7.17 38.84
CA THR A 59 -48.19 7.95 38.79
C THR A 59 -46.99 7.03 38.77
N ILE A 60 -46.14 7.16 37.75
CA ILE A 60 -44.84 6.48 37.68
C ILE A 60 -43.96 7.04 38.80
N SER A 61 -43.39 6.17 39.63
CA SER A 61 -42.50 6.59 40.71
C SER A 61 -41.15 7.07 40.14
N ASP A 62 -40.46 7.97 40.84
CA ASP A 62 -39.11 8.38 40.47
C ASP A 62 -38.14 7.19 40.40
N GLU A 63 -38.37 6.15 41.21
CA GLU A 63 -37.62 4.90 41.17
C GLU A 63 -37.81 4.15 39.85
N ASP A 64 -39.04 4.10 39.33
CA ASP A 64 -39.33 3.47 38.04
C ASP A 64 -38.75 4.27 36.87
N ILE A 65 -38.80 5.61 36.95
CA ILE A 65 -38.14 6.49 35.97
C ILE A 65 -36.64 6.20 35.96
N GLN A 66 -36.02 6.07 37.13
CA GLN A 66 -34.58 5.77 37.24
C GLN A 66 -34.25 4.38 36.68
N LYS A 67 -35.05 3.35 36.98
CA LYS A 67 -34.89 1.99 36.41
C LYS A 67 -34.97 2.02 34.88
N ILE A 68 -35.92 2.76 34.31
CA ILE A 68 -36.06 2.91 32.86
C ILE A 68 -34.84 3.63 32.28
N ALA A 69 -34.41 4.74 32.90
CA ALA A 69 -33.26 5.50 32.45
C ALA A 69 -31.98 4.64 32.44
N ASP A 70 -31.75 3.85 33.49
CA ASP A 70 -30.61 2.96 33.60
C ASP A 70 -30.67 1.82 32.57
N ALA A 71 -31.85 1.25 32.32
CA ALA A 71 -32.04 0.24 31.30
C ALA A 71 -31.77 0.79 29.88
N VAL A 72 -32.30 1.98 29.56
CA VAL A 72 -32.06 2.63 28.26
C VAL A 72 -30.59 2.97 28.09
N LYS A 73 -29.95 3.52 29.12
CA LYS A 73 -28.51 3.83 29.10
C LYS A 73 -27.67 2.58 28.86
N SER A 74 -27.97 1.48 29.55
CA SER A 74 -27.28 0.20 29.39
C SER A 74 -27.40 -0.35 27.95
N ASN A 75 -28.60 -0.28 27.36
CA ASN A 75 -28.84 -0.71 25.99
C ASN A 75 -28.05 0.15 24.99
N ILE A 76 -28.09 1.48 25.12
CA ILE A 76 -27.33 2.40 24.24
C ILE A 76 -25.82 2.13 24.34
N ILE A 77 -25.28 1.96 25.55
CA ILE A 77 -23.86 1.65 25.74
C ILE A 77 -23.50 0.33 25.05
N THR A 78 -24.36 -0.69 25.20
CA THR A 78 -24.17 -2.00 24.58
C THR A 78 -24.18 -1.89 23.06
N ASP A 79 -25.14 -1.19 22.48
CA ASP A 79 -25.27 -0.99 21.04
C ASP A 79 -24.09 -0.21 20.46
N ILE A 80 -23.67 0.88 21.11
CA ILE A 80 -22.49 1.65 20.72
C ILE A 80 -21.24 0.77 20.78
N THR A 81 -21.08 -0.02 21.85
CA THR A 81 -19.93 -0.90 22.01
C THR A 81 -19.90 -1.97 20.92
N ASN A 82 -21.04 -2.58 20.62
CA ASN A 82 -21.15 -3.58 19.56
C ASN A 82 -20.89 -2.97 18.18
N LEU A 83 -21.38 -1.76 17.94
CA LEU A 83 -21.14 -1.02 16.70
C LEU A 83 -19.65 -0.70 16.53
N ILE A 84 -19.00 -0.17 17.57
CA ILE A 84 -17.56 0.12 17.57
C ILE A 84 -16.77 -1.16 17.31
N ARG A 85 -17.07 -2.24 18.03
CA ARG A 85 -16.38 -3.53 17.86
C ARG A 85 -16.52 -4.06 16.44
N SER A 86 -17.76 -4.09 15.92
CA SER A 86 -18.06 -4.54 14.55
C SER A 86 -17.28 -3.78 13.47
N HIS A 87 -16.93 -2.51 13.70
CA HIS A 87 -16.16 -1.71 12.75
C HIS A 87 -14.65 -1.75 13.01
N THR A 88 -14.24 -1.89 14.27
CA THR A 88 -12.83 -1.80 14.67
C THR A 88 -12.09 -3.13 14.51
N GLU A 89 -12.72 -4.25 14.82
CA GLU A 89 -12.12 -5.59 14.68
C GLU A 89 -11.58 -5.88 13.27
N PRO A 90 -12.35 -5.70 12.18
CA PRO A 90 -11.82 -5.98 10.83
C PRO A 90 -10.66 -5.05 10.44
N LEU A 91 -10.60 -3.84 11.00
CA LEU A 91 -9.47 -2.93 10.75
C LEU A 91 -8.22 -3.36 11.52
N LEU A 92 -8.38 -3.85 12.75
CA LEU A 92 -7.27 -4.42 13.52
C LEU A 92 -6.70 -5.66 12.82
N ASP A 93 -7.57 -6.54 12.32
CA ASP A 93 -7.15 -7.73 11.55
C ASP A 93 -6.36 -7.33 10.30
N GLN A 94 -6.83 -6.32 9.56
CA GLN A 94 -6.11 -5.79 8.39
C GLN A 94 -4.74 -5.22 8.76
N ILE A 95 -4.65 -4.46 9.86
CA ILE A 95 -3.38 -3.92 10.35
C ILE A 95 -2.40 -5.04 10.68
N ASP A 96 -2.86 -6.08 11.37
CA ASP A 96 -1.99 -7.19 11.77
C ASP A 96 -1.57 -8.05 10.58
N GLN A 97 -2.45 -8.25 9.60
CA GLN A 97 -2.10 -8.85 8.31
C GLN A 97 -1.02 -8.04 7.58
N LEU A 98 -1.18 -6.72 7.47
CA LEU A 98 -0.19 -5.85 6.82
C LEU A 98 1.15 -5.83 7.56
N LYS A 99 1.15 -5.86 8.90
CA LYS A 99 2.38 -5.98 9.68
C LYS A 99 3.09 -7.31 9.39
N TYR A 100 2.34 -8.40 9.29
CA TYR A 100 2.89 -9.70 8.94
C TYR A 100 3.50 -9.71 7.54
N GLU A 101 2.81 -9.15 6.55
CA GLU A 101 3.32 -9.02 5.18
C GLU A 101 4.57 -8.16 5.11
N ASN A 102 4.59 -7.00 5.78
CA ASN A 102 5.77 -6.14 5.86
C ASN A 102 6.95 -6.86 6.50
N LYS A 103 6.72 -7.61 7.58
CA LYS A 103 7.76 -8.44 8.23
C LYS A 103 8.32 -9.51 7.28
N ILE A 104 7.50 -10.07 6.40
CA ILE A 104 7.97 -10.97 5.34
C ILE A 104 8.80 -10.19 4.30
N LEU A 105 8.33 -9.03 3.86
CA LEU A 105 9.03 -8.21 2.86
C LEU A 105 10.39 -7.70 3.34
N GLU A 106 10.53 -7.36 4.62
CA GLU A 106 11.81 -7.01 5.25
C GLU A 106 12.83 -8.15 5.19
N LYS A 107 12.38 -9.40 5.30
CA LYS A 107 13.25 -10.58 5.14
C LYS A 107 13.64 -10.82 3.68
N ILE A 108 12.76 -10.44 2.76
CA ILE A 108 12.90 -10.65 1.32
C ILE A 108 13.84 -9.62 0.71
N SER A 109 13.82 -8.36 1.15
CA SER A 109 14.61 -7.31 0.50
C SER A 109 15.37 -6.42 1.47
N HIS A 110 16.58 -6.01 1.06
CA HIS A 110 17.39 -5.05 1.82
C HIS A 110 18.22 -4.18 0.88
N ARG A 111 18.55 -2.96 1.34
CA ARG A 111 19.46 -2.05 0.61
C ARG A 111 20.91 -2.38 0.93
N VAL A 112 21.77 -2.36 -0.07
CA VAL A 112 23.22 -2.58 0.09
C VAL A 112 24.02 -1.30 -0.10
N GLY A 113 25.16 -1.23 0.60
CA GLY A 113 26.05 -0.08 0.63
C GLY A 113 25.74 0.90 1.77
N LYS A 114 26.73 1.75 2.07
CA LYS A 114 26.61 2.82 3.07
C LYS A 114 25.61 3.87 2.58
N LEU A 115 24.88 4.48 3.50
CA LEU A 115 24.17 5.73 3.18
C LEU A 115 25.25 6.74 2.82
N SER A 116 25.19 7.32 1.62
CA SER A 116 26.05 8.44 1.29
C SER A 116 25.68 9.56 2.26
N ASP A 117 26.67 10.16 2.92
CA ASP A 117 26.41 11.46 3.52
C ASP A 117 25.95 12.38 2.39
N PRO A 118 24.89 13.19 2.60
CA PRO A 118 24.41 14.10 1.60
C PRO A 118 25.50 15.16 1.36
N ASP A 119 26.41 14.89 0.44
CA ASP A 119 27.28 15.92 -0.10
C ASP A 119 26.38 16.95 -0.76
N VAL A 120 26.46 18.19 -0.28
CA VAL A 120 25.55 19.30 -0.57
C VAL A 120 25.44 19.57 -2.07
N ASN A 121 26.43 19.15 -2.86
CA ASN A 121 26.51 19.39 -4.30
C ASN A 121 26.26 18.15 -5.18
N SER A 122 25.97 16.98 -4.60
CA SER A 122 25.75 15.75 -5.37
C SER A 122 24.30 15.28 -5.29
N ASP A 123 23.74 14.87 -6.43
CA ASP A 123 22.44 14.22 -6.45
C ASP A 123 22.46 12.96 -5.57
N PRO A 124 21.43 12.73 -4.73
CA PRO A 124 21.41 11.62 -3.79
C PRO A 124 21.50 10.29 -4.54
N LYS A 125 22.64 9.61 -4.38
CA LYS A 125 22.87 8.31 -5.02
C LYS A 125 21.98 7.25 -4.39
N HIS A 126 21.03 6.73 -5.15
CA HIS A 126 20.17 5.65 -4.68
C HIS A 126 20.97 4.37 -4.40
N ARG A 127 20.78 3.81 -3.20
CA ARG A 127 21.34 2.51 -2.82
C ARG A 127 20.68 1.39 -3.60
N GLN A 128 21.50 0.42 -4.03
CA GLN A 128 21.02 -0.80 -4.67
C GLN A 128 20.16 -1.61 -3.69
N ILE A 129 19.20 -2.35 -4.22
CA ILE A 129 18.30 -3.22 -3.44
C ILE A 129 18.58 -4.65 -3.88
N ILE A 130 18.86 -5.53 -2.92
CA ILE A 130 18.90 -6.97 -3.14
C ILE A 130 17.56 -7.55 -2.72
N VAL A 131 16.97 -8.35 -3.60
CA VAL A 131 15.70 -9.03 -3.37
C VAL A 131 15.92 -10.54 -3.44
N ARG A 132 15.66 -11.23 -2.33
CA ARG A 132 15.67 -12.68 -2.18
C ARG A 132 14.29 -13.22 -2.52
N LEU A 133 14.17 -13.80 -3.71
CA LEU A 133 12.93 -14.39 -4.17
C LEU A 133 12.77 -15.79 -3.55
N SER A 134 11.57 -16.15 -3.12
CA SER A 134 11.25 -17.48 -2.59
C SER A 134 11.40 -18.57 -3.66
N GLU A 135 11.03 -18.25 -4.89
CA GLU A 135 11.00 -19.19 -6.01
C GLU A 135 11.96 -18.79 -7.15
N PRO A 136 12.79 -19.71 -7.64
CA PRO A 136 13.62 -19.48 -8.82
C PRO A 136 12.81 -19.10 -10.07
N GLY A 137 11.60 -19.65 -10.24
CA GLY A 137 10.71 -19.35 -11.37
C GLY A 137 10.31 -17.88 -11.45
N VAL A 138 10.04 -17.26 -10.30
CA VAL A 138 9.72 -15.81 -10.20
C VAL A 138 10.90 -14.98 -10.70
N LYS A 139 12.14 -15.36 -10.33
CA LYS A 139 13.36 -14.69 -10.80
C LYS A 139 13.44 -14.65 -12.33
N PHE A 140 13.23 -15.79 -12.99
CA PHE A 140 13.28 -15.87 -14.46
C PHE A 140 12.18 -15.03 -15.12
N ARG A 141 10.96 -15.05 -14.57
CA ARG A 141 9.87 -14.20 -15.06
C ARG A 141 10.24 -12.71 -14.97
N ILE A 142 10.75 -12.26 -13.83
CA ILE A 142 11.20 -10.88 -13.63
C ILE A 142 12.30 -10.50 -14.64
N LEU A 143 13.34 -11.35 -14.78
CA LEU A 143 14.44 -11.09 -15.70
C LEU A 143 14.01 -11.08 -17.18
N LYS A 144 13.01 -11.88 -17.56
CA LYS A 144 12.42 -11.88 -18.91
C LYS A 144 11.60 -10.62 -19.16
N CYS A 145 10.80 -10.19 -18.19
CA CYS A 145 9.95 -9.01 -18.29
C CYS A 145 10.73 -7.69 -18.20
N ARG A 146 11.96 -7.67 -17.66
CA ARG A 146 12.74 -6.43 -17.47
C ARG A 146 12.98 -5.61 -18.74
N LYS A 147 12.94 -6.25 -19.92
CA LYS A 147 13.07 -5.54 -21.21
C LYS A 147 11.92 -4.54 -21.42
N HIS A 148 10.71 -4.93 -21.00
CA HIS A 148 9.51 -4.10 -21.10
C HIS A 148 9.48 -2.98 -20.06
N LEU A 149 10.21 -3.11 -18.94
CA LEU A 149 10.32 -2.01 -17.97
C LEU A 149 10.92 -0.74 -18.59
N LYS A 150 11.79 -0.89 -19.59
CA LYS A 150 12.42 0.25 -20.27
C LYS A 150 11.47 0.98 -21.22
N GLU A 151 10.34 0.38 -21.59
CA GLU A 151 9.31 1.00 -22.44
C GLU A 151 8.50 2.06 -21.66
N ASN A 152 8.47 1.96 -20.32
CA ASN A 152 7.79 2.92 -19.46
C ASN A 152 8.74 4.04 -19.02
N ALA A 153 8.36 5.29 -19.29
CA ALA A 153 9.15 6.49 -18.97
C ALA A 153 9.55 6.57 -17.48
N ASN A 154 8.67 6.12 -16.58
CA ASN A 154 8.89 6.17 -15.12
C ASN A 154 9.97 5.18 -14.66
N PHE A 155 10.24 4.13 -15.43
CA PHE A 155 11.18 3.06 -15.07
C PHE A 155 12.41 3.00 -15.98
N LYS A 156 12.61 4.00 -16.85
CA LYS A 156 13.72 4.07 -17.79
C LYS A 156 15.10 3.99 -17.10
N SER A 157 15.23 4.53 -15.89
CA SER A 157 16.45 4.51 -15.08
C SER A 157 16.61 3.26 -14.21
N VAL A 158 15.60 2.38 -14.14
CA VAL A 158 15.64 1.19 -13.27
C VAL A 158 16.31 0.02 -13.98
N TYR A 159 17.34 -0.56 -13.35
CA TYR A 159 18.06 -1.72 -13.88
C TYR A 159 17.87 -2.92 -12.97
N ILE A 160 17.54 -4.08 -13.55
CA ILE A 160 17.41 -5.35 -12.85
C ILE A 160 18.48 -6.29 -13.38
N ASN A 161 19.38 -6.72 -12.49
CA ASN A 161 20.46 -7.65 -12.78
C ASN A 161 20.40 -8.84 -11.82
N GLU A 162 21.02 -9.96 -12.21
CA GLU A 162 21.27 -11.04 -11.27
C GLU A 162 22.33 -10.63 -10.26
N ASP A 163 22.16 -11.05 -9.01
CA ASP A 163 23.21 -10.98 -8.01
C ASP A 163 24.21 -12.11 -8.27
N LEU A 164 25.46 -11.75 -8.54
CA LEU A 164 26.54 -12.68 -8.87
C LEU A 164 27.60 -12.62 -7.79
N THR A 165 28.29 -13.75 -7.57
CA THR A 165 29.49 -13.75 -6.73
C THR A 165 30.54 -12.80 -7.30
N MET A 166 31.43 -12.28 -6.44
CA MET A 166 32.47 -11.32 -6.84
C MET A 166 33.30 -11.83 -8.03
N LEU A 167 33.71 -13.10 -8.01
CA LEU A 167 34.44 -13.75 -9.10
C LEU A 167 33.65 -13.72 -10.42
N ARG A 168 32.38 -14.15 -10.39
CA ARG A 168 31.52 -14.17 -11.58
C ARG A 168 31.24 -12.76 -12.09
N ASN A 169 31.03 -11.81 -11.20
CA ASN A 169 30.85 -10.41 -11.59
C ASN A 169 32.12 -9.87 -12.29
N ASN A 170 33.32 -10.26 -11.83
CA ASN A 170 34.57 -9.91 -12.50
C ASN A 170 34.66 -10.53 -13.91
N ILE A 171 34.37 -11.83 -14.04
CA ILE A 171 34.33 -12.50 -15.36
C ILE A 171 33.33 -11.81 -16.30
N LEU A 172 32.14 -11.48 -15.80
CA LEU A 172 31.10 -10.79 -16.57
C LEU A 172 31.58 -9.40 -17.04
N TYR A 173 32.30 -8.67 -16.18
CA TYR A 173 32.91 -7.39 -16.52
C TYR A 173 33.91 -7.53 -17.69
N HIS A 174 34.76 -8.56 -17.67
CA HIS A 174 35.68 -8.83 -18.77
C HIS A 174 34.95 -9.24 -20.06
N CYS A 175 33.94 -10.09 -19.98
CA CYS A 175 33.12 -10.44 -21.13
C CYS A 175 32.44 -9.20 -21.74
N ARG A 176 31.98 -8.24 -20.92
CA ARG A 176 31.44 -6.95 -21.41
C ARG A 176 32.49 -6.13 -22.16
N LYS A 177 33.76 -6.17 -21.75
CA LYS A 177 34.85 -5.53 -22.51
C LYS A 177 35.03 -6.17 -23.88
N LEU A 178 34.99 -7.50 -23.95
CA LEU A 178 35.07 -8.24 -25.22
C LEU A 178 33.88 -7.93 -26.13
N LEU A 179 32.67 -7.83 -25.57
CA LEU A 179 31.48 -7.42 -26.31
C LEU A 179 31.64 -6.01 -26.89
N LYS A 180 32.14 -5.04 -26.10
CA LYS A 180 32.41 -3.68 -26.56
C LYS A 180 33.48 -3.61 -27.66
N LYS A 181 34.50 -4.47 -27.59
CA LYS A 181 35.51 -4.64 -28.64
C LYS A 181 35.01 -5.43 -29.85
N ASN A 182 33.73 -5.80 -29.87
CA ASN A 182 33.11 -6.62 -30.89
C ASN A 182 33.90 -7.93 -31.12
N LYS A 183 34.34 -8.60 -30.05
CA LYS A 183 35.00 -9.92 -30.11
C LYS A 183 34.00 -11.06 -29.88
N ILE A 184 32.95 -10.81 -29.10
CA ILE A 184 31.79 -11.71 -28.93
C ILE A 184 30.53 -11.03 -29.48
N LYS A 185 29.56 -11.83 -29.95
CA LYS A 185 28.30 -11.38 -30.55
C LYS A 185 27.25 -11.06 -29.49
N GLN A 186 27.12 -11.92 -28.47
CA GLN A 186 26.14 -11.73 -27.39
C GLN A 186 26.70 -12.14 -26.02
N LEU A 187 26.13 -11.55 -24.98
CA LEU A 187 26.46 -11.82 -23.57
C LEU A 187 25.19 -11.72 -22.73
N TRP A 188 24.90 -12.74 -21.94
CA TRP A 188 23.80 -12.73 -20.98
C TRP A 188 24.15 -13.56 -19.75
N THR A 189 23.31 -13.43 -18.72
CA THR A 189 23.41 -14.27 -17.53
C THR A 189 22.11 -15.04 -17.34
N THR A 190 22.21 -16.26 -16.85
CA THR A 190 21.05 -17.08 -16.53
C THR A 190 21.39 -17.99 -15.35
N ASN A 191 20.60 -17.89 -14.28
CA ASN A 191 20.80 -18.69 -13.07
C ASN A 191 22.23 -18.58 -12.50
N GLY A 192 22.80 -17.37 -12.54
CA GLY A 192 24.17 -17.14 -12.08
C GLY A 192 25.25 -17.74 -12.98
N LYS A 193 24.90 -18.27 -14.15
CA LYS A 193 25.83 -18.62 -15.22
C LYS A 193 26.05 -17.44 -16.16
N ILE A 194 27.25 -17.35 -16.71
CA ILE A 194 27.61 -16.33 -17.69
C ILE A 194 27.73 -17.03 -19.03
N CYS A 195 26.94 -16.57 -19.99
CA CYS A 195 26.81 -17.19 -21.29
C CYS A 195 27.25 -16.18 -22.37
N THR A 196 28.08 -16.63 -23.30
CA THR A 196 28.51 -15.83 -24.44
C THR A 196 28.26 -16.57 -25.74
N LEU A 197 27.88 -15.82 -26.76
CA LEU A 197 27.82 -16.28 -28.15
C LEU A 197 28.91 -15.56 -28.92
N ASP A 198 29.76 -16.29 -29.62
CA ASP A 198 30.80 -15.71 -30.46
C ASP A 198 30.29 -15.29 -31.84
N LYS A 199 31.20 -14.89 -32.74
CA LYS A 199 30.86 -14.51 -34.12
C LYS A 199 30.59 -15.69 -35.03
N HIS A 200 31.00 -16.88 -34.65
CA HIS A 200 30.78 -18.14 -35.36
C HIS A 200 29.57 -18.90 -34.81
N ASP A 201 28.72 -18.20 -34.05
CA ASP A 201 27.54 -18.74 -33.36
C ASP A 201 27.84 -19.93 -32.43
N GLN A 202 29.07 -20.00 -31.92
CA GLN A 202 29.48 -20.93 -30.88
C GLN A 202 29.15 -20.39 -29.49
N TYR A 203 28.57 -21.26 -28.69
CA TYR A 203 28.15 -20.98 -27.33
C TYR A 203 29.23 -21.36 -26.31
N TYR A 204 29.46 -20.48 -25.34
CA TYR A 204 30.38 -20.74 -24.22
C TYR A 204 29.72 -20.41 -22.87
N ASP A 205 29.85 -21.33 -21.91
CA ASP A 205 29.54 -21.11 -20.49
C ASP A 205 30.84 -20.76 -19.75
N VAL A 206 30.99 -19.49 -19.37
CA VAL A 206 32.21 -18.94 -18.76
C VAL A 206 32.02 -18.70 -17.26
N THR A 207 31.41 -19.66 -16.57
CA THR A 207 31.17 -19.60 -15.11
C THR A 207 32.41 -19.64 -14.23
N THR A 208 33.55 -20.11 -14.76
CA THR A 208 34.81 -20.27 -14.02
C THR A 208 35.94 -19.57 -14.76
N THR A 209 37.00 -19.20 -14.04
CA THR A 209 38.19 -18.56 -14.62
C THR A 209 38.80 -19.44 -15.71
N SER A 210 38.96 -20.74 -15.48
CA SER A 210 39.53 -21.66 -16.47
C SER A 210 38.71 -21.71 -17.76
N ARG A 211 37.37 -21.75 -17.66
CA ARG A 211 36.50 -21.71 -18.85
C ARG A 211 36.53 -20.35 -19.54
N PHE A 212 36.65 -19.27 -18.77
CA PHE A 212 36.84 -17.94 -19.32
C PHE A 212 38.14 -17.85 -20.11
N VAL A 213 39.29 -18.29 -19.57
CA VAL A 213 40.58 -18.32 -20.26
C VAL A 213 40.49 -19.14 -21.55
N GLN A 214 39.97 -20.38 -21.48
CA GLN A 214 39.79 -21.22 -22.66
C GLN A 214 38.90 -20.59 -23.74
N ALA A 215 37.85 -19.86 -23.35
CA ALA A 215 37.01 -19.14 -24.29
C ALA A 215 37.77 -17.94 -24.88
N VAL A 216 38.46 -17.17 -24.05
CA VAL A 216 39.22 -15.98 -24.46
C VAL A 216 40.36 -16.34 -25.40
N ASP A 217 41.13 -17.39 -25.13
CA ASP A 217 42.23 -17.84 -26.00
C ASP A 217 41.74 -18.13 -27.42
N LYS A 218 40.50 -18.60 -27.57
CA LYS A 218 39.86 -18.82 -28.87
C LYS A 218 39.32 -17.55 -29.51
N LEU A 219 38.79 -16.63 -28.70
CA LEU A 219 38.11 -15.41 -29.16
C LEU A 219 39.06 -14.25 -29.46
N ASP A 220 40.12 -14.13 -28.67
CA ASP A 220 41.12 -13.07 -28.75
C ASP A 220 42.43 -13.53 -28.08
N PRO A 221 43.31 -14.24 -28.81
CA PRO A 221 44.59 -14.73 -28.28
C PRO A 221 45.49 -13.62 -27.72
N SER A 222 45.26 -12.37 -28.10
CA SER A 222 45.99 -11.19 -27.63
C SER A 222 45.51 -10.67 -26.26
N TYR A 223 44.41 -11.20 -25.74
CA TYR A 223 43.80 -10.72 -24.51
C TYR A 223 44.55 -11.25 -23.29
N THR A 224 45.24 -10.35 -22.59
CA THR A 224 45.86 -10.67 -21.30
C THR A 224 44.84 -10.47 -20.18
N THR A 225 44.63 -11.49 -19.34
CA THR A 225 43.88 -11.35 -18.10
C THR A 225 44.61 -10.35 -17.18
N PRO A 226 43.89 -9.45 -16.47
CA PRO A 226 44.56 -8.49 -15.57
C PRO A 226 45.31 -9.19 -14.43
N ASP A 227 44.92 -10.42 -14.12
CA ASP A 227 45.47 -11.18 -13.01
C ASP A 227 46.82 -11.83 -13.38
N GLY A 228 47.29 -11.67 -14.63
CA GLY A 228 48.57 -12.19 -15.10
C GLY A 228 48.69 -13.72 -15.06
N ARG A 229 47.55 -14.41 -15.10
CA ARG A 229 47.44 -15.88 -15.11
C ARG A 229 46.66 -16.37 -16.31
#